data_AF-A0AB37I1P5-F1
#
_entry.id   AF-A0AB37I1P5-F1
#
_cell.length_a   1.000
_cell.length_b   1.000
_cell.length_c   1.000
_cell.angle_alpha   90.00
_cell.angle_beta   90.00
_cell.angle_gamma   90.00
#
_symmetry.space_group_name_H-M   'P 1'
#
loop_
_entity.id
_entity.type
_entity.pdbx_description
1 polymer ?
#
loop_
_entity_poly.entity_id
_entity_poly.type
_entity_poly.pdbx_seq_one_letter_code
_entity_poly.pdbx_strand_id
1 'polypeptide(L)'
;MIAAYRESDPTTGKTRMKSLITKLTHAVPACLTEAATLGRTLKKRAADILAFFDHPDTSNGPTEAINGRLEHLRGSALGFLNLTHYIARALLETGGFRPALHPRL
;
A
#
# COMPACT_ATOMS: atom_id res chain seq x y z
N MET A 1 -15.00 -2.85 8.23
CA MET A 1 -13.89 -3.36 7.39
C MET A 1 -12.82 -4.03 8.24
N ILE A 2 -12.23 -3.33 9.21
CA ILE A 2 -11.21 -3.87 10.14
C ILE A 2 -11.66 -5.18 10.81
N ALA A 3 -12.90 -5.28 11.25
CA ALA A 3 -13.43 -6.50 11.87
C ALA A 3 -13.38 -7.75 10.97
N ALA A 4 -13.47 -7.58 9.64
CA ALA A 4 -13.35 -8.71 8.72
C ALA A 4 -11.89 -9.21 8.64
N TYR A 5 -10.92 -8.29 8.63
CA TYR A 5 -9.49 -8.63 8.61
C TYR A 5 -8.96 -9.18 9.94
N ARG A 6 -9.63 -8.89 11.05
CA ARG A 6 -9.27 -9.41 12.39
C ARG A 6 -9.94 -10.74 12.74
N GLU A 7 -10.77 -11.26 11.85
CA GLU A 7 -11.45 -12.53 12.08
C GLU A 7 -10.43 -13.68 12.07
N SER A 8 -10.51 -14.56 13.07
CA SER A 8 -9.58 -15.68 13.20
C SER A 8 -9.81 -16.75 12.14
N ASP A 9 -11.06 -16.90 11.68
CA ASP A 9 -11.42 -17.76 10.56
C ASP A 9 -11.45 -16.95 9.24
N PRO A 10 -10.55 -17.22 8.28
CA PRO A 10 -10.50 -16.54 7.00
C PRO A 10 -11.80 -16.64 6.20
N THR A 11 -12.55 -17.75 6.33
CA THR A 11 -13.81 -17.97 5.60
C THR A 11 -14.89 -17.01 6.09
N THR A 12 -15.02 -16.88 7.41
CA THR A 12 -15.90 -15.92 8.05
C THR A 12 -15.47 -14.49 7.71
N GLY A 13 -14.17 -14.19 7.76
CA GLY A 13 -13.62 -12.89 7.36
C GLY A 13 -13.98 -12.51 5.92
N LYS A 14 -13.79 -13.43 4.97
CA LYS A 14 -14.13 -13.27 3.55
C LYS A 14 -15.62 -13.00 3.35
N THR A 15 -16.47 -13.75 4.05
CA THR A 15 -17.93 -13.57 3.99
C THR A 15 -18.35 -12.21 4.52
N ARG A 16 -17.79 -11.78 5.67
CA ARG A 16 -18.02 -10.45 6.24
C ARG A 16 -17.58 -9.34 5.29
N MET A 17 -16.40 -9.47 4.68
CA MET A 17 -15.90 -8.49 3.72
C MET A 17 -16.79 -8.40 2.48
N LYS A 18 -17.19 -9.54 1.92
CA LYS A 18 -18.12 -9.59 0.77
C LYS A 18 -19.45 -8.91 1.09
N SER A 19 -20.02 -9.18 2.27
CA SER A 19 -21.25 -8.52 2.73
C SER A 19 -21.08 -7.01 2.86
N LEU A 20 -19.95 -6.56 3.41
CA LEU A 20 -19.64 -5.14 3.55
C LEU A 20 -19.52 -4.44 2.19
N ILE A 21 -18.82 -5.04 1.22
CA ILE A 21 -18.71 -4.50 -0.14
C ILE A 21 -20.09 -4.38 -0.79
N THR A 22 -20.94 -5.40 -0.67
CA THR A 22 -22.32 -5.37 -1.19
C THR A 22 -23.13 -4.24 -0.57
N LYS A 23 -23.08 -4.07 0.75
CA LYS A 23 -23.79 -2.98 1.45
C LYS A 23 -23.31 -1.61 1.00
N LEU A 24 -22.00 -1.38 0.92
CA LEU A 24 -21.45 -0.10 0.47
C LEU A 24 -21.74 0.19 -1.00
N THR A 25 -21.92 -0.84 -1.81
CA THR A 25 -22.29 -0.69 -3.23
C THR A 25 -23.74 -0.24 -3.40
N HIS A 26 -24.67 -0.81 -2.63
CA HIS A 26 -26.10 -0.71 -2.92
C HIS A 26 -26.92 0.05 -1.88
N ALA A 27 -26.47 0.10 -0.63
CA ALA A 27 -27.25 0.64 0.49
C ALA A 27 -26.82 2.05 0.92
N VAL A 28 -25.93 2.70 0.17
CA VAL A 28 -25.44 4.06 0.46
C VAL A 28 -26.20 5.07 -0.41
N PRO A 29 -26.89 6.07 0.18
CA PRO A 29 -27.54 7.14 -0.57
C PRO A 29 -26.56 7.93 -1.44
N ALA A 30 -27.00 8.35 -2.62
CA ALA A 30 -26.16 9.08 -3.58
C ALA A 30 -25.65 10.44 -3.06
N CYS A 31 -26.36 11.06 -2.11
CA CYS A 31 -25.92 12.28 -1.45
C CYS A 31 -24.67 12.10 -0.58
N LEU A 32 -24.34 10.86 -0.17
CA LEU A 32 -23.11 10.52 0.54
C LEU A 32 -22.00 10.22 -0.47
N THR A 33 -21.55 11.25 -1.18
CA THR A 33 -20.66 11.13 -2.34
C THR A 33 -19.39 10.32 -2.05
N GLU A 34 -18.75 10.52 -0.90
CA GLU A 34 -17.52 9.79 -0.52
C GLU A 34 -17.79 8.29 -0.29
N ALA A 35 -18.83 7.96 0.47
CA ALA A 35 -19.20 6.57 0.75
C ALA A 35 -19.68 5.85 -0.53
N ALA A 36 -20.42 6.54 -1.39
CA ALA A 36 -20.84 6.01 -2.69
C ALA A 36 -19.63 5.76 -3.61
N THR A 37 -18.64 6.66 -3.58
CA THR A 37 -17.38 6.51 -4.34
C THR A 37 -16.55 5.35 -3.81
N LEU A 38 -16.44 5.23 -2.48
CA LEU A 38 -15.79 4.09 -1.83
C LEU A 38 -16.47 2.79 -2.22
N GLY A 39 -17.79 2.70 -2.18
CA GLY A 39 -18.56 1.53 -2.60
C GLY A 39 -18.25 1.09 -4.03
N ARG A 40 -18.20 2.04 -4.98
CA ARG A 40 -17.81 1.76 -6.37
C ARG A 40 -16.38 1.24 -6.49
N THR A 41 -15.44 1.84 -5.78
CA THR A 41 -14.03 1.40 -5.77
C THR A 41 -13.90 0.00 -5.20
N LEU A 42 -14.52 -0.27 -4.05
CA LEU A 42 -14.49 -1.58 -3.40
C LEU A 42 -15.13 -2.66 -4.27
N LYS A 43 -16.25 -2.37 -4.96
CA LYS A 43 -16.83 -3.30 -5.93
C LYS A 43 -15.88 -3.61 -7.08
N LYS A 44 -15.27 -2.59 -7.67
CA LYS A 44 -14.31 -2.75 -8.78
C LYS A 44 -13.10 -3.60 -8.37
N ARG A 45 -12.65 -3.50 -7.12
CA ARG A 45 -11.49 -4.21 -6.57
C ARG A 45 -11.86 -5.45 -5.74
N ALA A 46 -13.11 -5.90 -5.79
CA ALA A 46 -13.60 -6.94 -4.88
C ALA A 46 -12.83 -8.25 -4.99
N ALA A 47 -12.43 -8.65 -6.20
CA ALA A 47 -11.62 -9.85 -6.40
C ALA A 47 -10.28 -9.76 -5.65
N ASP A 48 -9.52 -8.67 -5.87
CA ASP A 48 -8.23 -8.43 -5.22
C ASP A 48 -8.35 -8.36 -3.70
N ILE A 49 -9.40 -7.68 -3.20
CA ILE A 49 -9.64 -7.53 -1.76
C ILE A 49 -9.97 -8.89 -1.12
N LEU A 50 -10.80 -9.70 -1.78
CA LEU A 50 -11.21 -11.00 -1.24
C LEU A 50 -10.10 -12.05 -1.32
N ALA A 51 -9.12 -11.89 -2.22
CA ALA A 51 -7.97 -12.76 -2.34
C ALA A 51 -7.09 -12.77 -1.08
N PHE A 52 -7.10 -11.70 -0.29
CA PHE A 52 -6.41 -11.66 1.02
C PHE A 52 -6.78 -12.87 1.90
N PHE A 53 -8.07 -13.25 1.91
CA PHE A 53 -8.55 -14.34 2.75
C PHE A 53 -8.19 -15.73 2.23
N ASP A 54 -7.76 -15.85 0.98
CA ASP A 54 -7.27 -17.10 0.39
C ASP A 54 -5.77 -17.32 0.68
N HIS A 55 -5.08 -16.27 1.11
CA HIS A 55 -3.65 -16.26 1.39
C HIS A 55 -3.40 -15.65 2.78
N PRO A 56 -3.81 -16.36 3.86
CA PRO A 56 -3.49 -15.94 5.21
C PRO A 56 -1.96 -15.80 5.32
N ASP A 57 -1.50 -14.80 6.07
CA ASP A 57 -0.09 -14.41 6.26
C ASP A 57 0.55 -13.55 5.14
N THR A 58 -0.22 -13.15 4.13
CA THR A 58 0.24 -12.08 3.23
C THR A 58 0.22 -10.71 3.93
N SER A 59 1.31 -9.94 3.77
CA SER A 59 1.48 -8.65 4.43
C SER A 59 1.89 -7.57 3.43
N ASN A 60 1.38 -6.35 3.62
CA ASN A 60 1.81 -5.16 2.88
C ASN A 60 3.11 -4.56 3.45
N GLY A 61 3.66 -5.12 4.53
CA GLY A 61 4.82 -4.60 5.24
C GLY A 61 6.05 -4.34 4.36
N PRO A 62 6.46 -5.26 3.46
CA PRO A 62 7.59 -5.01 2.55
C PRO A 62 7.35 -3.82 1.62
N THR A 63 6.14 -3.68 1.08
CA THR A 63 5.75 -2.54 0.24
C THR A 63 5.77 -1.24 1.03
N GLU A 64 5.26 -1.26 2.26
CA GLU A 64 5.26 -0.10 3.17
C GLU A 64 6.68 0.31 3.57
N ALA A 65 7.55 -0.66 3.82
CA ALA A 65 8.96 -0.41 4.11
C ALA A 65 9.66 0.30 2.93
N ILE A 66 9.38 -0.11 1.69
CA ILE A 66 9.90 0.56 0.50
C ILE A 66 9.32 1.97 0.37
N ASN A 67 7.99 2.12 0.52
CA ASN A 67 7.35 3.43 0.42
C ASN A 67 7.88 4.42 1.46
N GLY A 68 8.10 3.98 2.70
CA GLY A 68 8.70 4.82 3.74
C GLY A 68 10.11 5.30 3.37
N ARG A 69 10.92 4.44 2.75
CA ARG A 69 12.24 4.85 2.23
C ARG A 69 12.13 5.85 1.07
N LEU A 70 11.18 5.65 0.15
CA LEU A 70 10.94 6.57 -0.96
C LEU A 70 10.44 7.93 -0.48
N GLU A 71 9.63 7.96 0.57
CA GLU A 71 9.15 9.20 1.19
C GLU A 71 10.30 9.99 1.84
N HIS A 72 11.18 9.31 2.58
CA HIS A 72 12.38 9.92 3.14
C HIS A 72 13.26 10.52 2.04
N LEU A 73 13.56 9.73 1.01
CA LEU A 73 14.34 10.15 -0.14
C LEU A 73 13.71 11.34 -0.89
N ARG A 74 12.39 11.38 -1.04
CA ARG A 74 11.69 12.52 -1.66
C ARG A 74 11.90 13.80 -0.88
N GLY A 75 11.87 13.73 0.46
CA GLY A 75 12.18 14.84 1.35
C GLY A 75 13.61 15.34 1.16
N SER A 76 14.59 14.43 1.10
CA SER A 76 16.01 14.73 0.85
C SER A 76 16.28 15.25 -0.56
N ALA A 77 15.50 14.82 -1.56
CA ALA A 77 15.72 15.11 -2.98
C ALA A 77 15.05 16.39 -3.51
N LEU A 78 14.28 17.12 -2.69
CA LEU A 78 13.43 18.24 -3.12
C LEU A 78 12.44 17.85 -4.23
N GLY A 79 11.99 16.59 -4.23
CA GLY A 79 11.10 16.01 -5.25
C GLY A 79 11.80 15.36 -6.44
N PHE A 80 11.01 14.89 -7.40
CA PHE A 80 11.46 14.07 -8.54
C PHE A 80 11.55 14.84 -9.86
N LEU A 81 11.91 16.12 -9.81
CA LEU A 81 11.91 16.99 -10.99
C LEU A 81 13.09 16.71 -11.94
N ASN A 82 14.16 16.07 -11.44
CA ASN A 82 15.34 15.72 -12.22
C ASN A 82 15.83 14.31 -11.85
N LEU A 83 15.80 13.39 -12.82
CA LEU A 83 16.15 11.99 -12.62
C LEU A 83 17.60 11.78 -12.20
N THR A 84 18.54 12.55 -12.75
CA THR A 84 19.97 12.48 -12.41
C THR A 84 20.20 12.84 -10.94
N HIS A 85 19.58 13.94 -10.48
CA HIS A 85 19.67 14.35 -9.08
C HIS A 85 19.00 13.35 -8.13
N TYR A 86 17.87 12.77 -8.56
CA TYR A 86 17.20 11.73 -7.80
C TYR A 86 18.09 10.48 -7.63
N ILE A 87 18.68 9.97 -8.71
CA ILE A 87 19.59 8.82 -8.67
C ILE A 87 20.79 9.10 -7.77
N ALA A 88 21.44 10.27 -7.93
CA ALA A 88 22.58 10.65 -7.11
C ALA A 88 22.23 10.71 -5.62
N ARG A 89 21.10 11.31 -5.25
CA ARG A 89 20.67 11.40 -3.84
C ARG A 89 20.22 10.05 -3.29
N ALA A 90 19.55 9.23 -4.10
CA ALA A 90 19.17 7.86 -3.74
C ALA A 90 20.41 7.02 -3.41
N LEU A 91 21.44 7.10 -4.25
CA LEU A 91 22.70 6.40 -4.02
C LEU A 91 23.45 6.94 -2.80
N LEU A 92 23.43 8.25 -2.53
CA LEU A 92 24.02 8.83 -1.31
C LEU A 92 23.32 8.32 -0.05
N GLU A 93 21.99 8.39 -0.02
CA GLU A 93 21.18 8.03 1.15
C GLU A 93 21.22 6.52 1.46
N THR A 94 21.41 5.69 0.43
CA THR A 94 21.48 4.22 0.59
C THR A 94 22.90 3.67 0.73
N GLY A 95 23.92 4.53 0.80
CA GLY A 95 25.32 4.12 0.95
C GLY A 95 25.97 3.57 -0.32
N GLY A 96 25.40 3.87 -1.49
CA GLY A 96 25.88 3.49 -2.82
C GLY A 96 27.16 4.22 -3.27
N PHE A 97 27.52 5.32 -2.60
CA PHE A 97 28.84 5.94 -2.72
C PHE A 97 29.73 5.51 -1.54
N ARG A 98 30.22 4.27 -1.57
CA ARG A 98 31.27 3.87 -0.63
C ARG A 98 32.57 4.57 -1.03
N PRO A 99 33.27 5.27 -0.14
CA PRO A 99 34.70 5.49 -0.32
C PRO A 99 35.36 4.13 -0.48
N ALA A 100 36.34 3.99 -1.38
CA ALA A 100 37.22 2.83 -1.36
C ALA A 100 37.83 2.75 0.04
N LEU A 101 37.44 1.76 0.85
CA LEU A 101 37.83 1.72 2.26
C LEU A 101 39.35 1.60 2.43
N HIS A 102 40.12 1.24 1.39
CA HIS A 102 41.57 1.40 1.32
C HIS A 102 42.00 1.67 -0.14
N PRO A 103 42.28 2.91 -0.55
CA PRO A 103 42.68 3.21 -1.94
C PRO A 103 44.14 2.85 -2.28
N ARG A 104 44.93 2.37 -1.30
CA ARG A 104 46.38 2.16 -1.39
C ARG A 104 46.89 0.95 -0.61
N LEU A 105 46.19 -0.18 -0.70
CA LEU A 105 46.79 -1.50 -0.51
C LEU A 105 46.95 -2.14 -1.88
#